data_AF-A0A959C0F4-F1
#
_entry.id   AF-A0A959C0F4-F1
#
_cell.length_a   1.000
_cell.length_b   1.000
_cell.length_c   1.000
_cell.angle_alpha   90.00
_cell.angle_beta   90.00
_cell.angle_gamma   90.00
#
_symmetry.space_group_name_H-M   'P 1'
#
loop_
_entity.id
_entity.type
_entity.pdbx_description
1 polymer ?
#
loop_
_entity_poly.entity_id
_entity_poly.type
_entity_poly.pdbx_seq_one_letter_code
_entity_poly.pdbx_strand_id
1 'polypeptide(L)'
;MRYLYAACFLLATYALVAQNQPPTVTIEGIQLDESTQTLTLSYSLEDAEGDDAEVFFRASADGGSNFNINTSSATGDVGYPVSPGMDKQISWNYAGAITAIGEHQIKIVADDRYAMDIQEIVDQVDSNLLRQRLGNIVGIRHYSANPANLNRCRDTIEQSFVGYGLETYRQNFPYSNTTGQNIIGTLKGAVADDTIVIVDGHYDTVINAPGADDNGSATIGMLEAARILSQYRFKKSLRFIGFDLEEAGLRGSLYYTQHLPANETTAGVLNMEMIGYYSEEPNSQELPVGFNLLFPGVYQSLVADEFRGNFITNVSLTTFTPLSDQFNAAVAQYVPELKAVSVSANPNLVPPDLLRSDHGPFWQAGIPALMLTNTAEYRNHNYHTSNDTLGSINFSFMSRVVKAVVATAAELAEPQHSTEAVASVQVTTGDSHVHVLDCSYSVSPNPVQGQLQVQFGDCVPSQLQVELLNARGQLAWKGKVQPQAGALQVSTQSLPPGVYWLRLSDGAFFSTQRVVVR
;
A
#
# COMPACT_ATOMS: atom_id res chain seq x y z
N MET A 1 67.11 -44.32 23.11
CA MET A 1 66.24 -43.28 23.68
C MET A 1 66.08 -42.20 22.61
N ARG A 2 64.88 -42.08 22.00
CA ARG A 2 63.96 -40.92 22.16
C ARG A 2 64.41 -39.72 21.29
N TYR A 3 63.70 -39.19 20.29
CA TYR A 3 62.26 -39.08 20.01
C TYR A 3 61.98 -38.98 18.49
N LEU A 4 60.83 -39.53 18.06
CA LEU A 4 60.20 -39.30 16.75
C LEU A 4 59.72 -37.84 16.64
N TYR A 5 59.95 -37.22 15.48
CA TYR A 5 59.18 -36.05 15.04
C TYR A 5 58.04 -36.51 14.14
N ALA A 6 56.81 -36.37 14.64
CA ALA A 6 55.59 -36.36 13.83
C ALA A 6 55.03 -34.94 13.89
N ALA A 7 55.01 -34.25 12.74
CA ALA A 7 54.25 -33.02 12.58
C ALA A 7 53.17 -33.30 11.54
N CYS A 8 51.94 -33.44 12.03
CA CYS A 8 50.72 -33.62 11.26
C CYS A 8 50.47 -32.38 10.38
N PHE A 9 50.12 -32.64 9.11
CA PHE A 9 49.44 -31.68 8.25
C PHE A 9 48.04 -31.40 8.83
N LEU A 10 47.81 -30.18 9.31
CA LEU A 10 46.48 -29.65 9.57
C LEU A 10 45.92 -29.14 8.23
N LEU A 11 45.13 -29.99 7.57
CA LEU A 11 44.16 -29.56 6.57
C LEU A 11 43.03 -28.84 7.32
N ALA A 12 43.11 -27.51 7.37
CA ALA A 12 41.96 -26.68 7.75
C ALA A 12 40.96 -26.75 6.60
N THR A 13 39.95 -27.62 6.73
CA THR A 13 38.74 -27.55 5.91
C THR A 13 38.00 -26.27 6.31
N TYR A 14 38.17 -25.21 5.51
CA TYR A 14 37.20 -24.13 5.46
C TYR A 14 35.90 -24.73 4.92
N ALA A 15 35.03 -25.18 5.81
CA ALA A 15 33.61 -25.27 5.47
C ALA A 15 33.15 -23.82 5.31
N LEU A 16 33.12 -23.34 4.07
CA LEU A 16 32.18 -22.30 3.69
C LEU A 16 30.84 -22.79 4.19
N VAL A 17 30.29 -22.17 5.24
CA VAL A 17 28.86 -22.28 5.49
C VAL A 17 28.27 -21.68 4.22
N ALA A 18 27.72 -22.53 3.35
CA ALA A 18 26.97 -22.05 2.21
C ALA A 18 25.89 -21.15 2.78
N GLN A 19 25.95 -19.86 2.45
CA GLN A 19 24.87 -18.94 2.75
C GLN A 19 23.68 -19.47 1.96
N ASN A 20 22.59 -19.80 2.65
CA ASN A 20 21.38 -20.31 2.00
C ASN A 20 21.05 -19.42 0.79
N GLN A 21 20.92 -19.99 -0.40
CA GLN A 21 20.62 -19.24 -1.61
C GLN A 21 19.13 -19.35 -1.91
N PRO A 22 18.46 -18.28 -2.37
CA PRO A 22 17.04 -18.37 -2.66
C PRO A 22 16.81 -19.34 -3.82
N PRO A 23 15.69 -20.09 -3.80
CA PRO A 23 15.37 -21.02 -4.87
C PRO A 23 15.22 -20.23 -6.17
N THR A 24 15.68 -20.79 -7.28
CA THR A 24 15.53 -20.24 -8.62
C THR A 24 14.37 -20.90 -9.34
N VAL A 25 13.47 -20.10 -9.90
CA VAL A 25 12.32 -20.58 -10.68
C VAL A 25 12.36 -20.05 -12.10
N THR A 26 12.12 -20.91 -13.10
CA THR A 26 12.11 -20.53 -14.52
C THR A 26 10.87 -21.07 -15.22
N ILE A 27 10.13 -20.21 -15.93
CA ILE A 27 9.02 -20.63 -16.78
C ILE A 27 9.57 -21.18 -18.10
N GLU A 28 9.32 -22.45 -18.37
CA GLU A 28 9.76 -23.14 -19.59
C GLU A 28 8.73 -23.03 -20.73
N GLY A 29 7.45 -22.92 -20.38
CA GLY A 29 6.40 -22.75 -21.38
C GLY A 29 5.01 -22.60 -20.79
N ILE A 30 4.12 -21.99 -21.57
CA ILE A 30 2.69 -21.88 -21.26
C ILE A 30 1.91 -22.45 -22.45
N GLN A 31 0.98 -23.35 -22.16
CA GLN A 31 0.02 -23.89 -23.11
C GLN A 31 -1.39 -23.47 -22.71
N LEU A 32 -2.16 -22.98 -23.68
CA LEU A 32 -3.57 -22.66 -23.51
C LEU A 32 -4.42 -23.66 -24.28
N ASP A 33 -5.34 -24.32 -23.58
CA ASP A 33 -6.51 -24.94 -24.19
C ASP A 33 -7.70 -24.01 -23.99
N GLU A 34 -7.94 -23.19 -25.01
CA GLU A 34 -9.02 -22.21 -24.99
C GLU A 34 -10.42 -22.85 -25.05
N SER A 35 -10.53 -24.11 -25.51
CA SER A 35 -11.82 -24.83 -25.55
C SER A 35 -12.30 -25.25 -24.17
N THR A 36 -11.36 -25.55 -23.28
CA THR A 36 -11.61 -25.91 -21.88
C THR A 36 -11.26 -24.77 -20.91
N GLN A 37 -10.83 -23.62 -21.43
CA GLN A 37 -10.33 -22.47 -20.66
C GLN A 37 -9.28 -22.89 -19.62
N THR A 38 -8.34 -23.74 -20.04
CA THR A 38 -7.29 -24.29 -19.20
C THR A 38 -5.93 -23.79 -19.62
N LEU A 39 -5.17 -23.23 -18.69
CA LEU A 39 -3.78 -22.85 -18.84
C LEU A 39 -2.90 -23.91 -18.17
N THR A 40 -1.92 -24.45 -18.89
CA THR A 40 -0.89 -25.34 -18.34
C THR A 40 0.46 -24.65 -18.44
N LEU A 41 1.06 -24.36 -17.29
CA LEU A 41 2.39 -23.78 -17.14
C LEU A 41 3.39 -24.91 -16.87
N SER A 42 4.47 -24.98 -17.63
CA SER A 42 5.63 -25.82 -17.33
C SER A 42 6.76 -24.95 -16.82
N TYR A 43 7.43 -25.39 -15.75
CA TYR A 43 8.50 -24.64 -15.11
C TYR A 43 9.57 -25.56 -14.50
N SER A 44 10.74 -24.99 -14.24
CA SER A 44 11.82 -25.63 -13.49
C SER A 44 12.02 -24.91 -12.16
N LEU A 45 12.34 -25.69 -11.12
CA LEU A 45 12.64 -25.20 -9.77
C LEU A 45 14.00 -25.75 -9.34
N GLU A 46 14.93 -24.86 -9.04
CA GLU A 46 16.26 -25.21 -8.52
C GLU A 46 16.45 -24.60 -7.15
N ASP A 47 17.09 -25.33 -6.25
CA ASP A 47 17.49 -24.86 -4.93
C ASP A 47 18.85 -25.50 -4.63
N ALA A 48 19.82 -24.72 -4.17
CA ALA A 48 21.20 -25.21 -4.05
C ALA A 48 21.35 -26.18 -2.86
N GLU A 49 20.51 -26.00 -1.86
CA GLU A 49 20.44 -26.79 -0.64
C GLU A 49 19.50 -28.00 -0.79
N GLY A 50 18.62 -27.96 -1.79
CA GLY A 50 17.67 -29.01 -2.11
C GLY A 50 16.40 -28.94 -1.25
N ASP A 51 16.11 -27.77 -0.68
CA ASP A 51 14.98 -27.53 0.18
C ASP A 51 13.67 -27.46 -0.62
N ASP A 52 12.56 -27.91 -0.01
CA ASP A 52 11.24 -27.80 -0.61
C ASP A 52 10.78 -26.34 -0.63
N ALA A 53 10.24 -25.87 -1.77
CA ALA A 53 9.70 -24.53 -1.90
C ALA A 53 8.16 -24.50 -1.78
N GLU A 54 7.64 -23.36 -1.34
CA GLU A 54 6.26 -22.95 -1.59
C GLU A 54 6.20 -22.20 -2.93
N VAL A 55 5.39 -22.73 -3.86
CA VAL A 55 5.21 -22.12 -5.19
C VAL A 55 3.88 -21.38 -5.25
N PHE A 56 3.94 -20.07 -5.46
CA PHE A 56 2.77 -19.22 -5.66
C PHE A 56 2.54 -18.99 -7.15
N PHE A 57 1.31 -19.20 -7.60
CA PHE A 57 0.88 -18.91 -8.98
C PHE A 57 -0.06 -17.70 -9.01
N ARG A 58 0.24 -16.76 -9.91
CA ARG A 58 -0.42 -15.45 -9.99
C ARG A 58 -0.62 -15.01 -11.44
N ALA A 59 -1.62 -14.18 -11.68
CA ALA A 59 -1.92 -13.65 -13.01
C ALA A 59 -2.37 -12.18 -12.96
N SER A 60 -2.13 -11.46 -14.06
CA SER A 60 -2.37 -10.02 -14.22
C SER A 60 -3.02 -9.73 -15.58
N ALA A 61 -3.93 -8.75 -15.60
CA ALA A 61 -4.56 -8.21 -16.82
C ALA A 61 -4.07 -6.80 -17.18
N ASP A 62 -3.21 -6.20 -16.37
CA ASP A 62 -2.78 -4.79 -16.48
C ASP A 62 -1.30 -4.66 -16.84
N GLY A 63 -0.81 -5.58 -17.66
CA GLY A 63 0.59 -5.61 -18.11
C GLY A 63 1.58 -5.97 -17.01
N GLY A 64 1.13 -6.63 -15.94
CA GLY A 64 1.98 -7.01 -14.80
C GLY A 64 2.11 -5.94 -13.73
N SER A 65 1.30 -4.89 -13.76
CA SER A 65 1.32 -3.84 -12.74
C SER A 65 0.76 -4.34 -11.40
N ASN A 66 -0.24 -5.23 -11.45
CA ASN A 66 -0.80 -5.94 -10.30
C ASN A 66 -1.19 -7.37 -10.67
N PHE A 67 -0.89 -8.32 -9.79
CA PHE A 67 -1.12 -9.76 -10.00
C PHE A 67 -2.30 -10.29 -9.17
N ASN A 68 -3.48 -9.68 -9.37
CA ASN A 68 -4.67 -9.87 -8.55
C ASN A 68 -5.77 -10.76 -9.17
N ILE A 69 -5.52 -11.38 -10.33
CA ILE A 69 -6.49 -12.32 -10.92
C ILE A 69 -6.60 -13.55 -10.01
N ASN A 70 -7.84 -14.01 -9.76
CA ASN A 70 -8.09 -15.17 -8.92
C ASN A 70 -7.54 -16.45 -9.57
N THR A 71 -6.49 -17.01 -8.97
CA THR A 71 -5.83 -18.24 -9.40
C THR A 71 -6.10 -19.44 -8.48
N SER A 72 -7.10 -19.36 -7.60
CA SER A 72 -7.34 -20.39 -6.56
C SER A 72 -7.74 -21.77 -7.10
N SER A 73 -8.15 -21.87 -8.38
CA SER A 73 -8.41 -23.12 -9.08
C SER A 73 -7.15 -23.81 -9.64
N ALA A 74 -5.96 -23.23 -9.45
CA ALA A 74 -4.71 -23.83 -9.90
C ALA A 74 -4.37 -25.11 -9.11
N THR A 75 -3.88 -26.12 -9.82
CA THR A 75 -3.50 -27.45 -9.30
C THR A 75 -2.18 -27.94 -9.92
N GLY A 76 -1.61 -29.01 -9.39
CA GLY A 76 -0.32 -29.55 -9.83
C GLY A 76 0.80 -29.22 -8.84
N ASP A 77 1.98 -28.88 -9.35
CA ASP A 77 3.15 -28.44 -8.58
C ASP A 77 2.98 -26.97 -8.16
N VAL A 78 2.04 -26.71 -7.25
CA VAL A 78 1.73 -25.38 -6.70
C VAL A 78 1.40 -25.49 -5.21
N GLY A 79 1.71 -24.46 -4.43
CA GLY A 79 1.61 -24.49 -2.97
C GLY A 79 2.86 -25.10 -2.32
N TYR A 80 2.71 -25.65 -1.11
CA TYR A 80 3.80 -26.25 -0.34
C TYR A 80 3.42 -27.69 0.09
N PRO A 81 4.36 -28.65 0.07
CA PRO A 81 5.74 -28.54 -0.44
C PRO A 81 5.84 -28.86 -1.94
N VAL A 82 6.78 -28.19 -2.63
CA VAL A 82 7.22 -28.56 -3.99
C VAL A 82 8.74 -28.74 -3.98
N SER A 83 9.19 -29.98 -4.18
CA SER A 83 10.63 -30.28 -4.22
C SER A 83 11.29 -29.76 -5.51
N PRO A 84 12.57 -29.36 -5.47
CA PRO A 84 13.32 -28.96 -6.67
C PRO A 84 13.31 -30.05 -7.75
N GLY A 85 13.35 -29.62 -9.01
CA GLY A 85 13.40 -30.51 -10.16
C GLY A 85 12.94 -29.85 -11.46
N MET A 86 13.22 -30.55 -12.55
CA MET A 86 12.72 -30.22 -13.88
C MET A 86 11.28 -30.73 -14.06
N ASP A 87 10.62 -30.28 -15.13
CA ASP A 87 9.31 -30.77 -15.59
C ASP A 87 8.12 -30.53 -14.64
N LYS A 88 8.19 -29.49 -13.80
CA LYS A 88 7.07 -29.10 -12.93
C LYS A 88 5.93 -28.52 -13.74
N GLN A 89 4.69 -28.77 -13.32
CA GLN A 89 3.51 -28.27 -14.02
C GLN A 89 2.44 -27.70 -13.09
N ILE A 90 1.89 -26.55 -13.50
CA ILE A 90 0.69 -25.97 -12.90
C ILE A 90 -0.41 -25.97 -13.95
N SER A 91 -1.57 -26.54 -13.62
CA SER A 91 -2.77 -26.49 -14.43
C SER A 91 -3.80 -25.59 -13.77
N TRP A 92 -4.28 -24.57 -14.48
CA TRP A 92 -5.22 -23.58 -13.99
C TRP A 92 -6.41 -23.44 -14.94
N ASN A 93 -7.61 -23.70 -14.42
CA ASN A 93 -8.83 -23.35 -15.12
C ASN A 93 -9.12 -21.85 -14.90
N TYR A 94 -8.95 -21.05 -15.95
CA TYR A 94 -9.10 -19.59 -15.91
C TYR A 94 -10.52 -19.11 -16.24
N ALA A 95 -11.48 -20.03 -16.39
CA ALA A 95 -12.88 -19.70 -16.69
C ALA A 95 -13.43 -18.67 -15.69
N GLY A 96 -13.94 -17.56 -16.23
CA GLY A 96 -14.46 -16.43 -15.43
C GLY A 96 -13.41 -15.58 -14.72
N ALA A 97 -12.14 -16.01 -14.65
CA ALA A 97 -11.04 -15.25 -14.07
C ALA A 97 -10.35 -14.37 -15.13
N ILE A 98 -10.05 -14.93 -16.30
CA ILE A 98 -9.65 -14.16 -17.49
C ILE A 98 -10.86 -14.05 -18.41
N THR A 99 -11.37 -12.84 -18.58
CA THR A 99 -12.53 -12.54 -19.44
C THR A 99 -12.18 -11.61 -20.61
N ALA A 100 -11.11 -10.83 -20.47
CA ALA A 100 -10.62 -9.96 -21.53
C ALA A 100 -9.82 -10.76 -22.57
N ILE A 101 -10.00 -10.42 -23.86
CA ILE A 101 -9.10 -10.85 -24.92
C ILE A 101 -7.85 -9.97 -24.86
N GLY A 102 -6.68 -10.58 -25.06
CA GLY A 102 -5.41 -9.87 -25.14
C GLY A 102 -4.31 -10.47 -24.28
N GLU A 103 -3.27 -9.67 -24.07
CA GLU A 103 -2.11 -10.06 -23.28
C GLU A 103 -2.43 -10.08 -21.80
N HIS A 104 -2.00 -11.15 -21.14
CA HIS A 104 -2.02 -11.31 -19.69
C HIS A 104 -0.61 -11.68 -19.23
N GLN A 105 -0.24 -11.29 -18.02
CA GLN A 105 1.04 -11.71 -17.43
C GLN A 105 0.80 -12.80 -16.40
N ILE A 106 1.61 -13.85 -16.44
CA ILE A 106 1.61 -14.96 -15.50
C ILE A 106 2.89 -14.86 -14.68
N LYS A 107 2.76 -14.94 -13.35
CA LYS A 107 3.89 -14.92 -12.41
C LYS A 107 3.88 -16.18 -11.55
N ILE A 108 5.06 -16.76 -11.39
CA ILE A 108 5.34 -17.73 -10.34
C ILE A 108 6.37 -17.17 -9.38
N VAL A 109 6.19 -17.43 -8.10
CA VAL A 109 7.14 -17.12 -7.03
C VAL A 109 7.47 -18.42 -6.32
N ALA A 110 8.75 -18.72 -6.14
CA ALA A 110 9.21 -19.85 -5.34
C ALA A 110 9.89 -19.31 -4.09
N ASP A 111 9.44 -19.74 -2.91
CA ASP A 111 9.95 -19.35 -1.60
C ASP A 111 10.30 -20.61 -0.81
N ASP A 112 11.56 -20.80 -0.44
CA ASP A 112 12.01 -21.96 0.34
C ASP A 112 11.59 -21.88 1.83
N ARG A 113 10.90 -20.79 2.21
CA ARG A 113 10.49 -20.48 3.59
C ARG A 113 11.65 -20.38 4.56
N TYR A 114 12.85 -20.08 4.06
CA TYR A 114 13.98 -19.77 4.91
C TYR A 114 13.65 -18.56 5.80
N ALA A 115 13.79 -18.75 7.11
CA ALA A 115 13.48 -17.73 8.10
C ALA A 115 14.57 -16.64 8.07
N MET A 116 14.27 -15.51 7.42
CA MET A 116 15.17 -14.36 7.42
C MET A 116 15.33 -13.76 8.82
N ASP A 117 16.58 -13.43 9.19
CA ASP A 117 16.87 -12.79 10.47
C ASP A 117 16.50 -11.31 10.42
N ILE A 118 15.35 -10.95 10.99
CA ILE A 118 14.88 -9.57 11.07
C ILE A 118 15.86 -8.70 11.88
N GLN A 119 16.61 -9.26 12.84
CA GLN A 119 17.61 -8.49 13.58
C GLN A 119 18.72 -7.98 12.65
N GLU A 120 19.14 -8.76 11.65
CA GLU A 120 20.13 -8.30 10.64
C GLU A 120 19.60 -7.15 9.78
N ILE A 121 18.29 -7.13 9.51
CA ILE A 121 17.64 -6.00 8.82
C ILE A 121 17.65 -4.77 9.73
N VAL A 122 17.26 -4.94 11.00
CA VAL A 122 17.19 -3.88 12.00
C VAL A 122 18.55 -3.26 12.30
N ASP A 123 19.61 -4.05 12.34
CA ASP A 123 20.96 -3.58 12.68
C ASP A 123 21.63 -2.75 11.57
N GLN A 124 21.01 -2.65 10.39
CA GLN A 124 21.48 -1.76 9.33
C GLN A 124 21.13 -0.28 9.53
N VAL A 125 20.31 0.06 10.53
CA VAL A 125 19.97 1.46 10.84
C VAL A 125 21.23 2.23 11.28
N ASP A 126 21.63 3.23 10.50
CA ASP A 126 22.85 4.01 10.75
C ASP A 126 22.52 5.39 11.33
N SER A 127 22.75 5.55 12.65
CA SER A 127 22.54 6.83 13.35
C SER A 127 23.40 8.00 12.84
N ASN A 128 24.59 7.74 12.27
CA ASN A 128 25.41 8.79 11.67
C ASN A 128 24.84 9.25 10.34
N LEU A 129 24.33 8.30 9.54
CA LEU A 129 23.64 8.59 8.29
C LEU A 129 22.35 9.39 8.55
N LEU A 130 21.57 9.02 9.58
CA LEU A 130 20.41 9.81 10.03
C LEU A 130 20.81 11.26 10.34
N ARG A 131 21.89 11.47 11.12
CA ARG A 131 22.41 12.81 11.43
C ARG A 131 22.83 13.59 10.20
N GLN A 132 23.59 12.97 9.30
CA GLN A 132 24.05 13.60 8.07
C GLN A 132 22.87 14.02 7.19
N ARG A 133 21.92 13.10 6.96
CA ARG A 133 20.77 13.35 6.10
C ARG A 133 19.83 14.40 6.69
N LEU A 134 19.59 14.37 8.00
CA LEU A 134 18.79 15.39 8.65
C LEU A 134 19.45 16.77 8.48
N GLY A 135 20.77 16.85 8.66
CA GLY A 135 21.50 18.10 8.44
C GLY A 135 21.39 18.67 7.03
N ASN A 136 21.08 17.83 6.04
CA ASN A 136 20.86 18.28 4.68
C ASN A 136 19.47 18.88 4.45
N ILE A 137 18.44 18.50 5.21
CA ILE A 137 17.05 18.95 4.97
C ILE A 137 16.55 19.98 6.00
N VAL A 138 17.19 20.10 7.17
CA VAL A 138 16.81 21.07 8.19
C VAL A 138 16.85 22.50 7.64
N GLY A 139 15.83 23.27 8.00
CA GLY A 139 15.53 24.59 7.46
C GLY A 139 14.04 24.67 7.16
N ILE A 140 13.48 25.88 7.12
CA ILE A 140 12.05 26.09 6.86
C ILE A 140 11.66 25.38 5.55
N ARG A 141 10.63 24.52 5.59
CA ARG A 141 10.03 23.82 4.44
C ARG A 141 8.55 24.19 4.33
N HIS A 142 8.23 25.48 4.49
CA HIS A 142 6.88 26.00 4.31
C HIS A 142 6.66 26.46 2.86
N TYR A 143 5.53 26.08 2.27
CA TYR A 143 5.20 26.32 0.85
C TYR A 143 5.29 27.78 0.40
N SER A 144 5.07 28.75 1.30
CA SER A 144 5.14 30.18 0.97
C SER A 144 6.40 30.88 1.49
N ALA A 145 6.95 30.46 2.64
CA ALA A 145 8.07 31.15 3.26
C ALA A 145 9.42 30.66 2.73
N ASN A 146 9.51 29.38 2.35
CA ASN A 146 10.71 28.83 1.72
C ASN A 146 10.38 27.66 0.77
N PRO A 147 9.67 27.93 -0.34
CA PRO A 147 9.34 26.89 -1.33
C PRO A 147 10.60 26.22 -1.92
N ALA A 148 11.73 26.92 -1.98
CA ALA A 148 12.97 26.36 -2.50
C ALA A 148 13.47 25.19 -1.64
N ASN A 149 13.46 25.35 -0.31
CA ASN A 149 13.89 24.28 0.59
C ASN A 149 12.86 23.16 0.71
N LEU A 150 11.56 23.47 0.70
CA LEU A 150 10.50 22.46 0.58
C LEU A 150 10.70 21.59 -0.67
N ASN A 151 10.88 22.22 -1.83
CA ASN A 151 11.15 21.52 -3.10
C ASN A 151 12.41 20.67 -3.04
N ARG A 152 13.48 21.17 -2.42
CA ARG A 152 14.72 20.41 -2.23
C ARG A 152 14.51 19.15 -1.37
N CYS A 153 13.73 19.26 -0.29
CA CYS A 153 13.38 18.13 0.57
C CYS A 153 12.57 17.09 -0.22
N ARG A 154 11.51 17.53 -0.90
CA ARG A 154 10.68 16.71 -1.80
C ARG A 154 11.52 15.96 -2.84
N ASP A 155 12.40 16.68 -3.55
CA ASP A 155 13.25 16.09 -4.59
C ASP A 155 14.28 15.12 -4.00
N THR A 156 14.74 15.35 -2.76
CA THR A 156 15.60 14.40 -2.03
C THR A 156 14.86 13.10 -1.73
N ILE A 157 13.59 13.16 -1.32
CA ILE A 157 12.76 11.98 -1.06
C ILE A 157 12.58 11.19 -2.35
N GLU A 158 12.15 11.86 -3.42
CA GLU A 158 11.91 11.23 -4.73
C GLU A 158 13.17 10.58 -5.29
N GLN A 159 14.31 11.30 -5.29
CA GLN A 159 15.58 10.74 -5.78
C GLN A 159 16.07 9.58 -4.93
N SER A 160 15.82 9.60 -3.62
CA SER A 160 16.15 8.48 -2.75
C SER A 160 15.32 7.25 -3.10
N PHE A 161 13.99 7.39 -3.24
CA PHE A 161 13.12 6.29 -3.63
C PHE A 161 13.48 5.69 -5.00
N VAL A 162 13.77 6.54 -5.99
CA VAL A 162 14.27 6.08 -7.30
C VAL A 162 15.61 5.36 -7.15
N GLY A 163 16.53 5.89 -6.34
CA GLY A 163 17.83 5.27 -6.07
C GLY A 163 17.73 3.92 -5.33
N TYR A 164 16.63 3.69 -4.63
CA TYR A 164 16.31 2.42 -3.96
C TYR A 164 15.51 1.45 -4.85
N GLY A 165 15.25 1.80 -6.11
CA GLY A 165 14.50 0.96 -7.03
C GLY A 165 13.00 0.88 -6.77
N LEU A 166 12.44 1.83 -6.02
CA LEU A 166 11.00 1.88 -5.73
C LEU A 166 10.21 2.41 -6.92
N GLU A 167 8.99 1.90 -7.13
CA GLU A 167 8.01 2.50 -8.03
C GLU A 167 7.59 3.86 -7.48
N THR A 168 8.15 4.92 -8.05
CA THR A 168 8.11 6.27 -7.48
C THR A 168 7.29 7.22 -8.33
N TYR A 169 6.37 7.97 -7.71
CA TYR A 169 5.64 9.05 -8.37
C TYR A 169 5.23 10.16 -7.40
N ARG A 170 4.86 11.31 -7.96
CA ARG A 170 4.29 12.44 -7.23
C ARG A 170 2.77 12.43 -7.33
N GLN A 171 2.08 12.49 -6.21
CA GLN A 171 0.64 12.73 -6.17
C GLN A 171 0.39 14.23 -5.96
N ASN A 172 0.07 14.91 -7.06
CA ASN A 172 -0.23 16.34 -7.06
C ASN A 172 -1.67 16.60 -6.63
N PHE A 173 -1.87 17.62 -5.79
CA PHE A 173 -3.20 18.06 -5.39
C PHE A 173 -3.33 19.59 -5.33
N PRO A 174 -4.53 20.15 -5.61
CA PRO A 174 -4.74 21.59 -5.53
C PRO A 174 -4.63 22.10 -4.09
N TYR A 175 -3.88 23.18 -3.87
CA TYR A 175 -3.84 23.88 -2.59
C TYR A 175 -3.72 25.39 -2.78
N SER A 176 -4.79 26.12 -2.49
CA SER A 176 -4.88 27.58 -2.74
C SER A 176 -4.43 27.94 -4.17
N ASN A 177 -3.40 28.78 -4.31
CA ASN A 177 -2.83 29.17 -5.61
C ASN A 177 -1.54 28.40 -5.95
N THR A 178 -1.29 27.28 -5.26
CA THR A 178 -0.14 26.39 -5.48
C THR A 178 -0.61 24.94 -5.64
N THR A 179 0.33 24.01 -5.77
CA THR A 179 0.10 22.57 -5.84
C THR A 179 0.87 21.90 -4.71
N GLY A 180 0.16 21.16 -3.86
CA GLY A 180 0.79 20.26 -2.89
C GLY A 180 1.19 18.95 -3.56
N GLN A 181 2.22 18.30 -3.04
CA GLN A 181 2.80 17.10 -3.67
C GLN A 181 3.21 16.04 -2.66
N ASN A 182 2.43 14.96 -2.55
CA ASN A 182 2.93 13.79 -1.84
C ASN A 182 3.94 13.05 -2.71
N ILE A 183 4.95 12.46 -2.09
CA ILE A 183 5.95 11.62 -2.77
C ILE A 183 5.77 10.18 -2.30
N ILE A 184 5.47 9.30 -3.24
CA ILE A 184 5.09 7.91 -2.97
C ILE A 184 6.10 7.00 -3.66
N GLY A 185 6.72 6.10 -2.90
CA GLY A 185 7.58 5.04 -3.40
C GLY A 185 7.05 3.68 -2.95
N THR A 186 6.82 2.75 -3.88
CA THR A 186 6.33 1.40 -3.55
C THR A 186 7.39 0.34 -3.90
N LEU A 187 7.71 -0.51 -2.93
CA LEU A 187 8.35 -1.80 -3.16
C LEU A 187 7.24 -2.84 -3.31
N LYS A 188 7.07 -3.39 -4.52
CA LYS A 188 6.02 -4.38 -4.80
C LYS A 188 6.29 -5.68 -4.05
N GLY A 189 5.26 -6.21 -3.40
CA GLY A 189 5.29 -7.54 -2.81
C GLY A 189 5.36 -8.62 -3.89
N ALA A 190 6.08 -9.71 -3.63
CA ALA A 190 6.22 -10.79 -4.60
C ALA A 190 4.88 -11.52 -4.82
N VAL A 191 4.06 -11.67 -3.78
CA VAL A 191 2.89 -12.57 -3.78
C VAL A 191 1.55 -11.86 -3.57
N ALA A 192 1.50 -10.87 -2.69
CA ALA A 192 0.31 -10.08 -2.32
C ALA A 192 0.61 -8.59 -2.56
N ASP A 193 0.83 -8.24 -3.83
CA ASP A 193 1.24 -6.90 -4.26
C ASP A 193 0.15 -5.82 -4.04
N ASP A 194 -1.09 -6.24 -3.88
CA ASP A 194 -2.27 -5.44 -3.55
C ASP A 194 -2.43 -5.16 -2.05
N THR A 195 -1.69 -5.86 -1.19
CA THR A 195 -1.73 -5.70 0.27
C THR A 195 -0.52 -4.88 0.71
N ILE A 196 -0.75 -3.77 1.40
CA ILE A 196 0.25 -2.72 1.56
C ILE A 196 0.48 -2.40 3.04
N VAL A 197 1.74 -2.37 3.43
CA VAL A 197 2.21 -1.80 4.68
C VAL A 197 2.78 -0.42 4.37
N ILE A 198 2.27 0.62 5.04
CA ILE A 198 2.69 2.00 4.81
C ILE A 198 3.62 2.46 5.93
N VAL A 199 4.72 3.11 5.56
CA VAL A 199 5.59 3.86 6.48
C VAL A 199 5.67 5.30 5.99
N ASP A 200 5.29 6.25 6.82
CA ASP A 200 5.17 7.64 6.39
C ASP A 200 5.62 8.66 7.44
N GLY A 201 5.67 9.91 6.99
CA GLY A 201 5.85 11.12 7.77
C GLY A 201 5.75 12.33 6.85
N HIS A 202 5.40 13.50 7.38
CA HIS A 202 5.36 14.71 6.58
C HIS A 202 6.72 15.39 6.47
N TYR A 203 6.91 16.13 5.36
CA TYR A 203 8.18 16.77 5.04
C TYR A 203 8.11 18.29 4.98
N ASP A 204 6.93 18.89 5.18
CA ASP A 204 6.78 20.33 5.33
C ASP A 204 7.15 20.82 6.75
N THR A 205 6.99 22.13 6.98
CA THR A 205 7.09 22.76 8.31
C THR A 205 6.10 23.90 8.40
N VAL A 206 5.81 24.35 9.62
CA VAL A 206 5.28 25.72 9.83
C VAL A 206 6.22 26.81 9.29
N ILE A 207 5.68 28.03 9.19
CA ILE A 207 6.27 29.16 8.47
C ILE A 207 7.65 29.63 9.00
N ASN A 208 7.95 29.41 10.28
CA ASN A 208 9.07 30.00 11.00
C ASN A 208 9.94 28.97 11.76
N ALA A 209 9.72 27.67 11.56
CA ALA A 209 10.49 26.62 12.22
C ALA A 209 11.44 25.92 11.22
N PRO A 210 12.70 25.64 11.59
CA PRO A 210 13.60 24.83 10.75
C PRO A 210 13.18 23.36 10.66
N GLY A 211 12.38 22.88 11.61
CA GLY A 211 11.72 21.58 11.54
C GLY A 211 12.70 20.40 11.58
N ALA A 212 13.59 20.38 12.58
CA ALA A 212 14.53 19.28 12.76
C ALA A 212 13.85 18.05 13.36
N ASP A 213 13.10 18.24 14.44
CA ASP A 213 12.28 17.18 15.02
C ASP A 213 10.96 17.10 14.24
N ASP A 214 10.36 18.25 13.95
CA ASP A 214 9.03 18.41 13.34
C ASP A 214 9.08 18.89 11.87
N ASN A 215 8.94 18.03 10.87
CA ASN A 215 9.00 16.57 11.00
C ASN A 215 10.16 15.97 10.19
N GLY A 216 11.28 16.70 10.20
CA GLY A 216 12.52 16.28 9.56
C GLY A 216 13.03 14.94 10.11
N SER A 217 12.83 14.69 11.41
CA SER A 217 13.22 13.44 12.05
C SER A 217 12.46 12.24 11.44
N ALA A 218 11.13 12.30 11.31
CA ALA A 218 10.36 11.24 10.67
C ALA A 218 10.66 11.12 9.18
N THR A 219 10.80 12.23 8.46
CA THR A 219 11.15 12.23 7.03
C THR A 219 12.43 11.41 6.78
N ILE A 220 13.48 11.66 7.57
CA ILE A 220 14.74 10.92 7.44
C ILE A 220 14.63 9.49 7.98
N GLY A 221 13.84 9.26 9.04
CA GLY A 221 13.53 7.92 9.54
C GLY A 221 12.86 7.04 8.48
N MET A 222 11.88 7.59 7.76
CA MET A 222 11.20 6.93 6.65
C MET A 222 12.15 6.65 5.48
N LEU A 223 13.05 7.59 5.14
CA LEU A 223 14.08 7.36 4.12
C LEU A 223 15.09 6.28 4.50
N GLU A 224 15.40 6.14 5.78
CA GLU A 224 16.28 5.08 6.27
C GLU A 224 15.58 3.72 6.27
N ALA A 225 14.31 3.66 6.67
CA ALA A 225 13.50 2.46 6.54
C ALA A 225 13.39 2.02 5.07
N ALA A 226 13.12 2.95 4.16
CA ALA A 226 13.08 2.69 2.72
C ALA A 226 14.42 2.17 2.17
N ARG A 227 15.54 2.78 2.57
CA ARG A 227 16.89 2.35 2.18
C ARG A 227 17.17 0.91 2.57
N ILE A 228 16.78 0.52 3.78
CA ILE A 228 17.08 -0.79 4.33
C ILE A 228 16.16 -1.84 3.72
N LEU A 229 14.85 -1.62 3.79
CA LEU A 229 13.84 -2.60 3.40
C LEU A 229 13.85 -2.86 1.89
N SER A 230 14.16 -1.86 1.05
CA SER A 230 14.25 -2.05 -0.42
C SER A 230 15.30 -3.07 -0.89
N GLN A 231 16.22 -3.48 -0.01
CA GLN A 231 17.22 -4.50 -0.32
C GLN A 231 16.69 -5.93 -0.20
N TYR A 232 15.46 -6.10 0.31
CA TYR A 232 14.86 -7.39 0.63
C TYR A 232 13.60 -7.63 -0.21
N ARG A 233 13.20 -8.90 -0.30
CA ARG A 233 11.92 -9.32 -0.87
C ARG A 233 10.92 -9.58 0.24
N PHE A 234 9.68 -9.20 -0.02
CA PHE A 234 8.56 -9.35 0.91
C PHE A 234 7.36 -9.92 0.17
N LYS A 235 6.50 -10.61 0.92
CA LYS A 235 5.26 -11.15 0.39
C LYS A 235 4.28 -10.03 0.03
N LYS A 236 4.15 -9.04 0.92
CA LYS A 236 3.28 -7.86 0.76
C LYS A 236 4.07 -6.64 0.31
N SER A 237 3.38 -5.69 -0.30
CA SER A 237 3.99 -4.43 -0.72
C SER A 237 4.34 -3.54 0.49
N LEU A 238 5.47 -2.85 0.40
CA LEU A 238 5.84 -1.76 1.30
C LEU A 238 5.69 -0.44 0.53
N ARG A 239 5.00 0.53 1.13
CA ARG A 239 4.82 1.86 0.55
C ARG A 239 5.34 2.92 1.50
N PHE A 240 6.24 3.75 0.99
CA PHE A 240 6.83 4.87 1.71
C PHE A 240 6.22 6.16 1.20
N ILE A 241 5.77 7.02 2.11
CA ILE A 241 5.08 8.26 1.73
C ILE A 241 5.65 9.45 2.49
N GLY A 242 6.13 10.45 1.73
CA GLY A 242 6.38 11.79 2.26
C GLY A 242 5.14 12.65 2.03
N PHE A 243 4.40 12.99 3.08
CA PHE A 243 3.23 13.86 3.00
C PHE A 243 3.60 15.34 2.97
N ASP A 244 2.90 16.10 2.14
CA ASP A 244 3.03 17.56 2.06
C ASP A 244 1.83 18.22 2.74
N LEU A 245 2.05 19.44 3.24
CA LEU A 245 1.01 20.29 3.82
C LEU A 245 0.24 19.64 4.99
N GLU A 246 0.95 18.90 5.84
CA GLU A 246 0.42 18.42 7.13
C GLU A 246 0.06 19.63 8.01
N GLU A 247 0.98 20.60 8.08
CA GLU A 247 0.89 21.78 8.94
C GLU A 247 -0.20 22.77 8.47
N ALA A 248 -0.69 22.55 7.25
CA ALA A 248 -1.83 23.24 6.66
C ALA A 248 -3.17 22.51 6.84
N GLY A 249 -3.21 21.54 7.75
CA GLY A 249 -4.36 20.72 8.11
C GLY A 249 -4.45 19.42 7.31
N LEU A 250 -3.40 18.60 7.36
CA LEU A 250 -3.34 17.22 6.87
C LEU A 250 -3.66 17.08 5.39
N ARG A 251 -3.30 18.07 4.57
CA ARG A 251 -3.81 18.16 3.19
C ARG A 251 -3.33 17.02 2.32
N GLY A 252 -2.07 16.64 2.45
CA GLY A 252 -1.47 15.53 1.73
C GLY A 252 -2.13 14.19 2.05
N SER A 253 -2.21 13.82 3.33
CA SER A 253 -2.79 12.56 3.78
C SER A 253 -4.31 12.49 3.56
N LEU A 254 -5.04 13.61 3.72
CA LEU A 254 -6.46 13.69 3.33
C LEU A 254 -6.65 13.43 1.83
N TYR A 255 -5.82 14.04 0.98
CA TYR A 255 -5.92 13.81 -0.45
C TYR A 255 -5.60 12.35 -0.80
N TYR A 256 -4.54 11.78 -0.22
CA TYR A 256 -4.15 10.39 -0.44
C TYR A 256 -5.27 9.42 -0.05
N THR A 257 -5.81 9.54 1.15
CA THR A 257 -6.87 8.66 1.68
C THR A 257 -8.19 8.78 0.91
N GLN A 258 -8.49 9.95 0.33
CA GLN A 258 -9.65 10.15 -0.55
C GLN A 258 -9.48 9.54 -1.95
N HIS A 259 -8.25 9.19 -2.34
CA HIS A 259 -7.91 8.67 -3.68
C HIS A 259 -7.21 7.32 -3.62
N LEU A 260 -7.49 6.52 -2.59
CA LEU A 260 -6.95 5.16 -2.48
C LEU A 260 -7.43 4.30 -3.64
N PRO A 261 -6.54 3.48 -4.24
CA PRO A 261 -6.94 2.51 -5.26
C PRO A 261 -7.94 1.51 -4.68
N ALA A 262 -9.06 1.30 -5.37
CA ALA A 262 -10.14 0.43 -4.89
C ALA A 262 -9.75 -1.06 -4.81
N ASN A 263 -8.67 -1.45 -5.47
CA ASN A 263 -8.14 -2.81 -5.51
C ASN A 263 -6.98 -3.05 -4.53
N GLU A 264 -6.63 -2.07 -3.70
CA GLU A 264 -5.56 -2.20 -2.71
C GLU A 264 -6.14 -2.32 -1.30
N THR A 265 -5.50 -3.13 -0.45
CA THR A 265 -5.80 -3.26 0.96
C THR A 265 -4.63 -2.77 1.79
N THR A 266 -4.85 -1.83 2.71
CA THR A 266 -3.79 -1.39 3.64
C THR A 266 -3.81 -2.28 4.88
N ALA A 267 -2.74 -3.05 5.09
CA ALA A 267 -2.56 -3.93 6.25
C ALA A 267 -2.24 -3.15 7.53
N GLY A 268 -1.56 -2.02 7.41
CA GLY A 268 -1.25 -1.12 8.53
C GLY A 268 -0.42 0.07 8.08
N VAL A 269 -0.54 1.17 8.83
CA VAL A 269 0.22 2.40 8.61
C VAL A 269 1.07 2.71 9.85
N LEU A 270 2.36 2.94 9.65
CA LEU A 270 3.31 3.38 10.65
C LEU A 270 3.66 4.85 10.36
N ASN A 271 2.83 5.77 10.88
CA ASN A 271 3.06 7.21 10.75
C ASN A 271 4.03 7.68 11.84
N MET A 272 5.17 8.23 11.43
CA MET A 272 6.15 8.80 12.35
C MET A 272 5.93 10.31 12.47
N GLU A 273 5.81 10.78 13.70
CA GLU A 273 5.51 12.17 14.03
C GLU A 273 6.42 12.65 15.16
N MET A 274 7.49 13.36 14.81
CA MET A 274 8.53 13.80 15.75
C MET A 274 9.13 12.63 16.54
N ILE A 275 10.25 12.09 16.05
CA ILE A 275 10.89 10.89 16.62
C ILE A 275 12.31 11.17 17.16
N GLY A 276 12.73 12.43 17.21
CA GLY A 276 14.10 12.83 17.52
C GLY A 276 14.33 13.36 18.94
N TYR A 277 13.34 13.97 19.58
CA TYR A 277 13.49 14.56 20.92
C TYR A 277 13.34 13.56 22.07
N TYR A 278 14.22 13.68 23.07
CA TYR A 278 14.37 12.73 24.19
C TYR A 278 14.88 13.43 25.45
N SER A 279 14.37 13.06 26.62
CA SER A 279 14.88 13.56 27.90
C SER A 279 14.78 12.54 29.03
N GLU A 280 15.86 12.40 29.80
CA GLU A 280 15.92 11.59 31.04
C GLU A 280 15.68 12.43 32.31
N GLU A 281 15.49 13.74 32.16
CA GLU A 281 15.26 14.61 33.30
C GLU A 281 13.85 14.34 33.87
N PRO A 282 13.70 14.21 35.21
CA PRO A 282 12.39 14.12 35.83
C PRO A 282 11.49 15.30 35.44
N ASN A 283 10.20 15.04 35.25
CA ASN A 283 9.19 16.03 34.84
C ASN A 283 9.44 16.68 33.46
N SER A 284 10.18 16.01 32.58
CA SER A 284 10.37 16.44 31.18
C SER A 284 9.23 16.04 30.24
N GLN A 285 8.27 15.24 30.72
CA GLN A 285 7.04 14.88 30.02
C GLN A 285 5.84 15.57 30.69
N GLU A 286 5.26 16.54 29.99
CA GLU A 286 3.96 17.11 30.30
C GLU A 286 2.83 16.26 29.69
N LEU A 287 1.58 16.51 30.08
CA LEU A 287 0.42 15.77 29.59
C LEU A 287 -0.76 16.72 29.37
N PRO A 288 -1.64 16.47 28.39
CA PRO A 288 -2.84 17.25 28.21
C PRO A 288 -3.77 17.16 29.42
N VAL A 289 -4.56 18.22 29.61
CA VAL A 289 -5.57 18.26 30.68
C VAL A 289 -6.55 17.09 30.52
N GLY A 290 -6.76 16.33 31.60
CA GLY A 290 -7.67 15.18 31.61
C GLY A 290 -7.05 13.88 31.11
N PHE A 291 -5.77 13.85 30.73
CA PHE A 291 -5.08 12.63 30.31
C PHE A 291 -5.19 11.50 31.36
N ASN A 292 -5.03 11.83 32.64
CA ASN A 292 -5.14 10.89 33.75
C ASN A 292 -6.53 10.23 33.89
N LEU A 293 -7.58 10.89 33.39
CA LEU A 293 -8.94 10.36 33.42
C LEU A 293 -9.19 9.39 32.26
N LEU A 294 -8.61 9.68 31.10
CA LEU A 294 -8.79 8.89 29.88
C LEU A 294 -7.83 7.69 29.82
N PHE A 295 -6.60 7.86 30.31
CA PHE A 295 -5.53 6.86 30.24
C PHE A 295 -4.88 6.64 31.61
N PRO A 296 -5.65 6.24 32.66
CA PRO A 296 -5.14 6.15 34.02
C PRO A 296 -3.96 5.18 34.16
N GLY A 297 -3.95 4.07 33.42
CA GLY A 297 -2.83 3.11 33.45
C GLY A 297 -1.52 3.71 32.93
N VAL A 298 -1.59 4.45 31.81
CA VAL A 298 -0.44 5.17 31.23
C VAL A 298 0.02 6.29 32.17
N TYR A 299 -0.92 7.04 32.76
CA TYR A 299 -0.57 8.06 33.73
C TYR A 299 0.21 7.48 34.92
N GLN A 300 -0.21 6.33 35.47
CA GLN A 300 0.51 5.69 36.58
C GLN A 300 1.91 5.19 36.19
N SER A 301 2.09 4.70 34.96
CA SER A 301 3.43 4.28 34.50
C SER A 301 4.37 5.48 34.33
N LEU A 302 3.85 6.64 33.93
CA LEU A 302 4.62 7.89 33.87
C LEU A 302 4.95 8.44 35.26
N VAL A 303 4.02 8.38 36.22
CA VAL A 303 4.30 8.72 37.63
C VAL A 303 5.43 7.86 38.18
N ALA A 304 5.39 6.55 37.93
CA ALA A 304 6.41 5.61 38.38
C ALA A 304 7.80 5.89 37.76
N ASP A 305 7.84 6.53 36.60
CA ASP A 305 9.07 6.95 35.93
C ASP A 305 9.39 8.45 36.12
N GLU A 306 8.77 9.10 37.11
CA GLU A 306 8.97 10.51 37.44
C GLU A 306 8.72 11.46 36.25
N PHE A 307 7.77 11.11 35.38
CA PHE A 307 7.41 11.87 34.17
C PHE A 307 8.62 12.19 33.27
N ARG A 308 9.52 11.22 33.06
CA ARG A 308 10.59 11.36 32.07
C ARG A 308 10.06 11.20 30.64
N GLY A 309 10.55 12.04 29.73
CA GLY A 309 10.30 11.96 28.29
C GLY A 309 11.24 11.00 27.55
N ASN A 310 11.48 9.81 28.13
CA ASN A 310 12.48 8.83 27.67
C ASN A 310 11.88 7.67 26.85
N PHE A 311 10.76 7.90 26.19
CA PHE A 311 9.98 6.86 25.51
C PHE A 311 9.40 7.34 24.17
N ILE A 312 9.08 6.41 23.27
CA ILE A 312 8.22 6.68 22.12
C ILE A 312 6.77 6.34 22.48
N THR A 313 5.82 7.16 22.04
CA THR A 313 4.39 6.88 22.21
C THR A 313 3.86 6.18 20.98
N ASN A 314 3.19 5.05 21.19
CA ASN A 314 2.47 4.29 20.17
C ASN A 314 0.98 4.60 20.32
N VAL A 315 0.47 5.53 19.51
CA VAL A 315 -0.94 5.94 19.57
C VAL A 315 -1.76 5.16 18.56
N SER A 316 -2.86 4.55 19.00
CA SER A 316 -3.77 3.76 18.16
C SER A 316 -5.24 4.02 18.51
N LEU A 317 -6.16 3.46 17.72
CA LEU A 317 -7.54 3.23 18.18
C LEU A 317 -7.65 1.87 18.87
N THR A 318 -8.62 1.71 19.79
CA THR A 318 -8.89 0.43 20.44
C THR A 318 -9.35 -0.66 19.47
N THR A 319 -9.83 -0.31 18.28
CA THR A 319 -10.17 -1.25 17.20
C THR A 319 -8.95 -1.72 16.40
N PHE A 320 -7.81 -1.04 16.54
CA PHE A 320 -6.56 -1.32 15.84
C PHE A 320 -5.45 -1.75 16.80
N THR A 321 -5.81 -2.28 17.98
CA THR A 321 -4.83 -2.80 18.95
C THR A 321 -3.94 -3.90 18.39
N PRO A 322 -4.36 -4.79 17.46
CA PRO A 322 -3.42 -5.78 16.91
C PRO A 322 -2.19 -5.15 16.23
N LEU A 323 -2.35 -4.01 15.55
CA LEU A 323 -1.22 -3.29 14.96
C LEU A 323 -0.33 -2.65 16.03
N SER A 324 -0.95 -2.09 17.08
CA SER A 324 -0.22 -1.53 18.23
C SER A 324 0.58 -2.61 18.97
N ASP A 325 -0.03 -3.78 19.20
CA ASP A 325 0.58 -4.93 19.84
C ASP A 325 1.73 -5.48 19.01
N GLN A 326 1.60 -5.53 17.67
CA GLN A 326 2.69 -5.91 16.77
C GLN A 326 3.89 -4.98 16.93
N PHE A 327 3.67 -3.65 16.95
CA PHE A 327 4.76 -2.69 17.17
C PHE A 327 5.44 -2.91 18.53
N ASN A 328 4.67 -3.12 19.60
CA ASN A 328 5.23 -3.34 20.94
C ASN A 328 6.01 -4.67 21.03
N ALA A 329 5.54 -5.71 20.33
CA ALA A 329 6.26 -6.98 20.23
C ALA A 329 7.59 -6.80 19.49
N ALA A 330 7.59 -6.08 18.36
CA ALA A 330 8.79 -5.77 17.61
C ALA A 330 9.80 -4.95 18.44
N VAL A 331 9.32 -3.95 19.20
CA VAL A 331 10.17 -3.22 20.16
C VAL A 331 10.80 -4.16 21.18
N ALA A 332 9.99 -4.98 21.85
CA ALA A 332 10.48 -5.89 22.89
C ALA A 332 11.48 -6.93 22.36
N GLN A 333 11.30 -7.37 21.11
CA GLN A 333 12.13 -8.41 20.50
C GLN A 333 13.42 -7.87 19.90
N TYR A 334 13.36 -6.79 19.11
CA TYR A 334 14.50 -6.33 18.30
C TYR A 334 15.17 -5.05 18.82
N VAL A 335 14.50 -4.29 19.70
CA VAL A 335 14.99 -3.01 20.23
C VAL A 335 14.67 -2.86 21.73
N PRO A 336 15.10 -3.81 22.60
CA PRO A 336 14.70 -3.85 24.01
C PRO A 336 15.13 -2.61 24.81
N GLU A 337 16.06 -1.81 24.30
CA GLU A 337 16.49 -0.54 24.88
C GLU A 337 15.56 0.65 24.57
N LEU A 338 14.56 0.47 23.69
CA LEU A 338 13.53 1.47 23.41
C LEU A 338 12.34 1.26 24.34
N LYS A 339 12.04 2.26 25.17
CA LYS A 339 10.79 2.29 25.91
C LYS A 339 9.66 2.75 24.99
N ALA A 340 8.63 1.92 24.82
CA ALA A 340 7.40 2.27 24.12
C ALA A 340 6.23 2.37 25.12
N VAL A 341 5.38 3.39 24.95
CA VAL A 341 4.18 3.60 25.76
C VAL A 341 2.96 3.68 24.84
N SER A 342 2.01 2.77 25.03
CA SER A 342 0.83 2.70 24.16
C SER A 342 -0.32 3.54 24.69
N VAL A 343 -0.92 4.34 23.81
CA VAL A 343 -2.12 5.14 24.08
C VAL A 343 -3.19 4.75 23.05
N SER A 344 -4.17 3.96 23.48
CA SER A 344 -5.26 3.51 22.61
C SER A 344 -6.55 4.29 22.88
N ALA A 345 -6.98 5.10 21.93
CA ALA A 345 -8.18 5.92 22.04
C ALA A 345 -9.45 5.14 21.66
N ASN A 346 -10.56 5.45 22.35
CA ASN A 346 -11.87 4.92 21.98
C ASN A 346 -12.32 5.59 20.66
N PRO A 347 -12.69 4.83 19.61
CA PRO A 347 -13.10 5.41 18.32
C PRO A 347 -14.33 6.33 18.42
N ASN A 348 -15.19 6.15 19.42
CA ASN A 348 -16.37 7.00 19.62
C ASN A 348 -16.07 8.31 20.37
N LEU A 349 -14.87 8.44 20.93
CA LEU A 349 -14.43 9.61 21.69
C LEU A 349 -12.92 9.73 21.57
N VAL A 350 -12.46 10.18 20.41
CA VAL A 350 -11.04 10.44 20.16
C VAL A 350 -10.72 11.87 20.61
N PRO A 351 -9.83 12.08 21.60
CA PRO A 351 -9.37 13.42 21.96
C PRO A 351 -8.75 14.13 20.75
N PRO A 352 -9.03 15.43 20.55
CA PRO A 352 -8.50 16.18 19.40
C PRO A 352 -6.97 16.14 19.27
N ASP A 353 -6.24 16.12 20.39
CA ASP A 353 -4.78 16.06 20.41
C ASP A 353 -4.21 14.78 19.78
N LEU A 354 -5.00 13.70 19.73
CA LEU A 354 -4.59 12.44 19.12
C LEU A 354 -4.90 12.35 17.62
N LEU A 355 -5.36 13.45 16.99
CA LEU A 355 -5.72 13.54 15.56
C LEU A 355 -4.81 14.51 14.77
N ARG A 356 -3.68 14.92 15.34
CA ARG A 356 -2.84 16.02 14.85
C ARG A 356 -1.64 15.57 13.99
N SER A 357 -1.80 14.48 13.24
CA SER A 357 -0.81 14.04 12.24
C SER A 357 -1.48 13.13 11.21
N ASP A 358 -0.72 12.67 10.23
CA ASP A 358 -1.21 12.02 9.00
C ASP A 358 -1.93 10.69 9.22
N HIS A 359 -1.78 10.04 10.38
CA HIS A 359 -2.56 8.86 10.76
C HIS A 359 -4.07 9.15 10.90
N GLY A 360 -4.45 10.40 11.22
CA GLY A 360 -5.83 10.79 11.45
C GLY A 360 -6.75 10.52 10.24
N PRO A 361 -6.40 10.99 9.03
CA PRO A 361 -7.10 10.67 7.79
C PRO A 361 -7.25 9.16 7.52
N PHE A 362 -6.25 8.34 7.86
CA PHE A 362 -6.39 6.88 7.75
C PHE A 362 -7.45 6.33 8.70
N TRP A 363 -7.49 6.80 9.95
CA TRP A 363 -8.56 6.41 10.88
C TRP A 363 -9.94 6.82 10.36
N GLN A 364 -10.07 8.01 9.76
CA GLN A 364 -11.33 8.47 9.14
C GLN A 364 -11.77 7.55 7.98
N ALA A 365 -10.80 7.01 7.24
CA ALA A 365 -11.04 6.02 6.18
C ALA A 365 -11.24 4.58 6.70
N GLY A 366 -11.19 4.36 8.01
CA GLY A 366 -11.34 3.02 8.62
C GLY A 366 -10.09 2.14 8.46
N ILE A 367 -8.93 2.73 8.22
CA ILE A 367 -7.66 2.04 7.97
C ILE A 367 -6.84 1.96 9.27
N PRO A 368 -6.27 0.78 9.61
CA PRO A 368 -5.39 0.64 10.76
C PRO A 368 -4.13 1.51 10.62
N ALA A 369 -3.96 2.46 11.53
CA ALA A 369 -2.79 3.34 11.56
C ALA A 369 -2.30 3.57 13.00
N LEU A 370 -0.98 3.70 13.16
CA LEU A 370 -0.34 4.15 14.39
C LEU A 370 0.23 5.55 14.18
N MET A 371 0.18 6.40 15.21
CA MET A 371 1.07 7.55 15.31
C MET A 371 2.18 7.22 16.30
N LEU A 372 3.42 7.25 15.81
CA LEU A 372 4.63 7.01 16.57
C LEU A 372 5.28 8.36 16.88
N THR A 373 5.14 8.82 18.12
CA THR A 373 5.52 10.20 18.47
C THR A 373 6.24 10.35 19.79
N ASN A 374 7.14 11.33 19.84
CA ASN A 374 7.74 11.82 21.07
C ASN A 374 6.83 12.78 21.86
N THR A 375 5.53 12.85 21.53
CA THR A 375 4.48 13.67 22.16
C THR A 375 4.56 15.18 21.90
N ALA A 376 5.31 15.60 20.88
CA ALA A 376 5.33 16.97 20.37
C ALA A 376 5.49 18.02 21.48
N GLU A 377 4.58 19.01 21.58
CA GLU A 377 4.70 20.11 22.53
C GLU A 377 4.70 19.69 24.00
N TYR A 378 4.19 18.49 24.31
CA TYR A 378 4.16 17.97 25.68
C TYR A 378 5.54 17.49 26.16
N ARG A 379 6.55 17.47 25.29
CA ARG A 379 7.93 17.13 25.63
C ARG A 379 8.94 18.07 25.01
N ASN A 380 8.77 18.41 23.74
CA ASN A 380 9.68 19.25 22.98
C ASN A 380 9.19 20.70 22.96
N HIS A 381 9.68 21.52 23.88
CA HIS A 381 9.37 22.96 23.93
C HIS A 381 9.89 23.77 22.73
N ASN A 382 10.62 23.14 21.80
CA ASN A 382 11.04 23.75 20.54
C ASN A 382 10.00 23.59 19.42
N TYR A 383 8.96 22.78 19.61
CA TYR A 383 7.86 22.56 18.65
C TYR A 383 7.33 23.88 18.08
N HIS A 384 7.25 23.97 16.74
CA HIS A 384 6.82 25.17 16.00
C HIS A 384 7.59 26.46 16.32
N THR A 385 8.84 26.36 16.78
CA THR A 385 9.70 27.51 17.04
C THR A 385 10.95 27.51 16.17
N SER A 386 11.64 28.66 16.15
CA SER A 386 12.96 28.78 15.50
C SER A 386 14.06 27.92 16.14
N ASN A 387 13.81 27.35 17.33
CA ASN A 387 14.77 26.54 18.06
C ASN A 387 14.70 25.04 17.70
N ASP A 388 13.71 24.61 16.90
CA ASP A 388 13.67 23.24 16.40
C ASP A 388 14.76 23.01 15.35
N THR A 389 15.95 22.68 15.85
CA THR A 389 17.22 22.66 15.12
C THR A 389 17.90 21.32 15.35
N LEU A 390 18.92 20.98 14.55
CA LEU A 390 19.68 19.73 14.73
C LEU A 390 20.20 19.49 16.15
N GLY A 391 20.41 20.55 16.93
CA GLY A 391 20.89 20.46 18.31
C GLY A 391 19.89 19.88 19.29
N SER A 392 18.58 19.88 18.97
CA SER A 392 17.53 19.29 19.82
C SER A 392 17.40 17.77 19.65
N ILE A 393 18.06 17.18 18.66
CA ILE A 393 17.86 15.79 18.25
C ILE A 393 18.79 14.83 19.00
N ASN A 394 18.18 13.84 19.64
CA ASN A 394 18.87 12.67 20.18
C ASN A 394 18.90 11.56 19.12
N PHE A 395 19.98 11.49 18.35
CA PHE A 395 20.13 10.50 17.28
C PHE A 395 20.19 9.05 17.77
N SER A 396 20.60 8.80 19.02
CA SER A 396 20.54 7.44 19.57
C SER A 396 19.08 7.02 19.77
N PHE A 397 18.26 7.88 20.38
CA PHE A 397 16.83 7.62 20.54
C PHE A 397 16.13 7.51 19.18
N MET A 398 16.35 8.47 18.29
CA MET A 398 15.81 8.45 16.93
C MET A 398 16.12 7.15 16.20
N SER A 399 17.38 6.68 16.24
CA SER A 399 17.77 5.43 15.59
C SER A 399 17.04 4.21 16.15
N ARG A 400 16.77 4.16 17.46
CA ARG A 400 15.99 3.08 18.08
C ARG A 400 14.54 3.08 17.61
N VAL A 401 13.93 4.26 17.46
CA VAL A 401 12.58 4.38 16.92
C VAL A 401 12.53 3.88 15.47
N VAL A 402 13.49 4.30 14.64
CA VAL A 402 13.60 3.81 13.25
C VAL A 402 13.81 2.30 13.20
N LYS A 403 14.66 1.73 14.08
CA LYS A 403 14.82 0.27 14.23
C LYS A 403 13.49 -0.44 14.51
N ALA A 404 12.69 0.08 15.43
CA ALA A 404 11.38 -0.50 15.75
C ALA A 404 10.40 -0.43 14.57
N VAL A 405 10.42 0.67 13.81
CA VAL A 405 9.61 0.82 12.59
C VAL A 405 10.06 -0.15 11.50
N VAL A 406 11.37 -0.30 11.27
CA VAL A 406 11.93 -1.27 10.32
C VAL A 406 11.52 -2.70 10.69
N ALA A 407 11.65 -3.08 11.96
CA ALA A 407 11.24 -4.39 12.45
C ALA A 407 9.74 -4.63 12.21
N THR A 408 8.89 -3.68 12.64
CA THR A 408 7.44 -3.80 12.52
C THR A 408 7.01 -3.87 11.06
N ALA A 409 7.57 -3.02 10.19
CA ALA A 409 7.28 -3.04 8.76
C ALA A 409 7.71 -4.35 8.11
N ALA A 410 8.89 -4.87 8.45
CA ALA A 410 9.38 -6.15 7.94
C ALA A 410 8.46 -7.31 8.35
N GLU A 411 8.08 -7.40 9.64
CA GLU A 411 7.17 -8.43 10.12
C GLU A 411 5.80 -8.37 9.45
N LEU A 412 5.22 -7.17 9.33
CA LEU A 412 3.94 -6.98 8.66
C LEU A 412 4.01 -7.35 7.19
N ALA A 413 5.13 -7.05 6.52
CA ALA A 413 5.32 -7.31 5.09
C ALA A 413 5.66 -8.77 4.77
N GLU A 414 6.06 -9.57 5.78
CA GLU A 414 6.46 -10.98 5.67
C GLU A 414 7.66 -11.16 4.73
N PRO A 415 8.91 -11.09 5.25
CA PRO A 415 10.11 -11.20 4.43
C PRO A 415 10.19 -12.58 3.76
N GLN A 416 10.63 -12.64 2.51
CA GLN A 416 10.72 -13.87 1.72
C GLN A 416 12.12 -14.12 1.19
N HIS A 417 12.50 -15.40 1.21
CA HIS A 417 13.72 -15.87 0.58
C HIS A 417 13.34 -16.56 -0.74
N SER A 418 13.07 -15.70 -1.74
CA SER A 418 12.34 -16.12 -2.94
C SER A 418 12.89 -15.51 -4.23
N THR A 419 12.65 -16.21 -5.33
CA THR A 419 12.74 -15.63 -6.68
C THR A 419 11.39 -15.74 -7.40
N GLU A 420 11.28 -15.05 -8.53
CA GLU A 420 10.08 -15.07 -9.35
C GLU A 420 10.42 -15.18 -10.84
N ALA A 421 9.48 -15.72 -11.61
CA ALA A 421 9.52 -15.69 -13.06
C ALA A 421 8.18 -15.18 -13.59
N VAL A 422 8.24 -14.34 -14.63
CA VAL A 422 7.07 -13.75 -15.28
C VAL A 422 7.10 -14.10 -16.77
N ALA A 423 5.95 -14.50 -17.31
CA ALA A 423 5.79 -14.76 -18.73
C ALA A 423 4.44 -14.22 -19.24
N SER A 424 4.43 -13.74 -20.47
CA SER A 424 3.24 -13.22 -21.11
C SER A 424 2.47 -14.33 -21.82
N VAL A 425 1.15 -14.26 -21.77
CA VAL A 425 0.25 -15.17 -22.48
C VAL A 425 -0.80 -14.38 -23.24
N GLN A 426 -1.06 -14.77 -24.48
CA GLN A 426 -2.08 -14.16 -25.33
C GLN A 426 -3.34 -15.02 -25.30
N VAL A 427 -4.43 -14.48 -24.75
CA VAL A 427 -5.75 -15.12 -24.80
C VAL A 427 -6.49 -14.56 -26.00
N THR A 428 -6.80 -15.43 -26.97
CA THR A 428 -7.38 -15.06 -28.26
C THR A 428 -8.87 -15.33 -28.35
N THR A 429 -9.36 -16.31 -27.60
CA THR A 429 -10.78 -16.45 -27.31
C THR A 429 -11.02 -16.19 -25.82
N GLY A 430 -11.60 -15.03 -25.55
CA GLY A 430 -12.29 -14.80 -24.30
C GLY A 430 -13.74 -15.25 -24.45
N ASP A 431 -14.50 -15.27 -23.36
CA ASP A 431 -15.90 -14.92 -23.48
C ASP A 431 -15.94 -13.49 -24.04
N SER A 432 -15.88 -13.34 -25.37
CA SER A 432 -16.34 -12.16 -26.08
C SER A 432 -17.86 -12.08 -25.93
N HIS A 433 -18.31 -12.00 -24.69
CA HIS A 433 -19.48 -11.28 -24.32
C HIS A 433 -19.04 -9.91 -23.82
N VAL A 434 -18.50 -9.11 -24.74
CA VAL A 434 -19.12 -7.80 -24.87
C VAL A 434 -20.59 -8.10 -25.12
N HIS A 435 -21.39 -8.19 -24.05
CA HIS A 435 -22.83 -8.42 -24.08
C HIS A 435 -23.50 -7.16 -24.67
N VAL A 436 -23.14 -6.81 -25.91
CA VAL A 436 -23.81 -5.78 -26.69
C VAL A 436 -24.93 -6.48 -27.42
N LEU A 437 -26.13 -5.97 -27.20
CA LEU A 437 -27.28 -6.31 -28.02
C LEU A 437 -26.90 -6.10 -29.50
N ASP A 438 -26.93 -7.15 -30.32
CA ASP A 438 -26.64 -7.08 -31.76
C ASP A 438 -27.78 -6.38 -32.51
N CYS A 439 -27.85 -5.07 -32.27
CA CYS A 439 -28.89 -4.18 -32.76
C CYS A 439 -28.37 -2.75 -32.75
N SER A 440 -28.17 -2.19 -33.94
CA SER A 440 -27.88 -0.77 -34.12
C SER A 440 -29.17 0.04 -34.00
N TYR A 441 -29.12 1.16 -33.30
CA TYR A 441 -30.27 2.05 -33.16
C TYR A 441 -29.82 3.49 -32.86
N SER A 442 -30.73 4.43 -33.08
CA SER A 442 -30.55 5.83 -32.71
C SER A 442 -31.79 6.37 -32.02
N VAL A 443 -31.62 7.30 -31.09
CA VAL A 443 -32.72 7.97 -30.40
C VAL A 443 -32.82 9.43 -30.82
N SER A 444 -34.01 9.86 -31.18
CA SER A 444 -34.27 11.25 -31.58
C SER A 444 -35.73 11.66 -31.34
N PRO A 445 -36.02 12.93 -30.99
CA PRO A 445 -35.06 13.94 -30.57
C PRO A 445 -34.49 13.64 -29.17
N ASN A 446 -33.29 14.12 -28.87
CA ASN A 446 -32.68 14.03 -27.54
C ASN A 446 -31.86 15.31 -27.28
N PRO A 447 -32.37 16.29 -26.49
CA PRO A 447 -33.48 16.17 -25.55
C PRO A 447 -34.87 15.99 -26.19
N VAL A 448 -35.72 15.20 -25.56
CA VAL A 448 -37.08 14.88 -26.01
C VAL A 448 -38.13 15.70 -25.26
N GLN A 449 -39.15 16.16 -25.99
CA GLN A 449 -40.37 16.74 -25.44
C GLN A 449 -41.58 16.03 -26.08
N GLY A 450 -42.25 15.18 -25.30
CA GLY A 450 -43.48 14.48 -25.71
C GLY A 450 -43.30 13.10 -26.33
N GLN A 451 -42.52 12.93 -27.40
CA GLN A 451 -42.36 11.65 -28.11
C GLN A 451 -40.89 11.38 -28.46
N LEU A 452 -40.36 10.27 -27.96
CA LEU A 452 -39.01 9.77 -28.27
C LEU A 452 -39.13 8.69 -29.35
N GLN A 453 -38.44 8.87 -30.48
CA GLN A 453 -38.30 7.83 -31.48
C GLN A 453 -37.02 7.04 -31.23
N VAL A 454 -37.14 5.72 -31.20
CA VAL A 454 -36.03 4.77 -31.28
C VAL A 454 -36.06 4.19 -32.68
N GLN A 455 -35.13 4.64 -33.54
CA GLN A 455 -34.98 4.15 -34.90
C GLN A 455 -34.02 2.96 -34.89
N PHE A 456 -34.47 1.80 -35.37
CA PHE A 456 -33.65 0.59 -35.48
C PHE A 456 -32.97 0.53 -36.84
N GLY A 457 -31.72 0.08 -36.86
CA GLY A 457 -30.96 -0.28 -38.06
C GLY A 457 -30.87 -1.80 -38.18
N ASP A 458 -29.68 -2.32 -38.43
CA ASP A 458 -29.41 -3.76 -38.41
C ASP A 458 -29.57 -4.31 -37.01
N CYS A 459 -30.54 -5.21 -36.83
CA CYS A 459 -30.85 -5.86 -35.56
C CYS A 459 -31.16 -7.34 -35.76
N VAL A 460 -30.39 -8.21 -35.11
CA VAL A 460 -30.54 -9.68 -35.17
C VAL A 460 -31.72 -10.17 -34.33
N PRO A 461 -31.98 -9.67 -33.10
CA PRO A 461 -33.12 -10.15 -32.31
C PRO A 461 -34.47 -9.86 -32.99
N SER A 462 -35.32 -10.89 -33.04
CA SER A 462 -36.69 -10.76 -33.57
C SER A 462 -37.64 -9.99 -32.65
N GLN A 463 -37.27 -9.84 -31.37
CA GLN A 463 -38.03 -9.09 -30.40
C GLN A 463 -37.11 -8.51 -29.32
N LEU A 464 -37.35 -7.25 -28.96
CA LEU A 464 -36.66 -6.55 -27.87
C LEU A 464 -37.67 -6.08 -26.82
N GLN A 465 -37.27 -6.15 -25.56
CA GLN A 465 -37.81 -5.40 -24.44
C GLN A 465 -37.14 -4.03 -24.39
N VAL A 466 -37.95 -2.99 -24.20
CA VAL A 466 -37.50 -1.60 -24.12
C VAL A 466 -37.92 -1.02 -22.78
N GLU A 467 -37.00 -0.42 -22.05
CA GLU A 467 -37.24 0.16 -20.73
C GLU A 467 -36.67 1.58 -20.68
N LEU A 468 -37.37 2.52 -20.04
CA LEU A 468 -36.79 3.79 -19.61
C LEU A 468 -36.63 3.76 -18.10
N LEU A 469 -35.40 3.94 -17.64
CA LEU A 469 -35.04 3.98 -16.22
C LEU A 469 -34.69 5.41 -15.83
N ASN A 470 -35.15 5.89 -14.68
CA ASN A 470 -34.74 7.21 -14.17
C ASN A 470 -33.29 7.19 -13.66
N ALA A 471 -32.75 8.34 -13.25
CA ALA A 471 -31.38 8.46 -12.73
C ALA A 471 -31.09 7.61 -11.47
N ARG A 472 -32.11 7.09 -10.78
CA ARG A 472 -31.99 6.17 -9.64
C ARG A 472 -32.16 4.69 -10.04
N GLY A 473 -32.24 4.39 -11.34
CA GLY A 473 -32.43 3.03 -11.87
C GLY A 473 -33.87 2.52 -11.78
N GLN A 474 -34.85 3.35 -11.43
CA GLN A 474 -36.25 2.91 -11.29
C GLN A 474 -36.97 2.93 -12.64
N LEU A 475 -37.80 1.92 -12.89
CA LEU A 475 -38.56 1.77 -14.13
C LEU A 475 -39.62 2.87 -14.28
N ALA A 476 -39.51 3.67 -15.34
CA ALA A 476 -40.41 4.75 -15.68
C ALA A 476 -41.34 4.40 -16.85
N TRP A 477 -40.87 3.57 -17.79
CA TRP A 477 -41.66 3.06 -18.91
C TRP A 477 -41.13 1.70 -19.37
N LYS A 478 -41.99 0.84 -19.89
CA LYS A 478 -41.64 -0.48 -20.42
C LYS A 478 -42.50 -0.86 -21.62
N GLY A 479 -41.90 -1.48 -22.62
CA GLY A 479 -42.58 -2.02 -23.80
C GLY A 479 -41.80 -3.15 -24.47
N LYS A 480 -42.35 -3.64 -25.58
CA LYS A 480 -41.70 -4.61 -26.47
C LYS A 480 -41.82 -4.15 -27.91
N VAL A 481 -40.83 -4.49 -28.74
CA VAL A 481 -40.80 -4.14 -30.17
C VAL A 481 -40.19 -5.25 -30.99
N GLN A 482 -40.66 -5.43 -32.22
CA GLN A 482 -39.97 -6.19 -33.25
C GLN A 482 -39.13 -5.19 -34.06
N PRO A 483 -37.79 -5.20 -33.99
CA PRO A 483 -36.94 -4.20 -34.63
C PRO A 483 -37.15 -4.09 -36.15
N GLN A 484 -37.62 -5.17 -36.79
CA GLN A 484 -37.97 -5.19 -38.22
C GLN A 484 -39.10 -4.21 -38.59
N ALA A 485 -39.86 -3.71 -37.60
CA ALA A 485 -40.87 -2.66 -37.80
C ALA A 485 -40.26 -1.26 -38.05
N GLY A 486 -38.94 -1.13 -38.00
CA GLY A 486 -38.18 0.08 -38.36
C GLY A 486 -38.04 1.09 -37.23
N ALA A 487 -39.10 1.42 -36.49
CA ALA A 487 -39.01 2.37 -35.38
C ALA A 487 -40.02 2.09 -34.26
N LEU A 488 -39.66 2.47 -33.03
CA LEU A 488 -40.54 2.52 -31.87
C LEU A 488 -40.75 3.97 -31.44
N GLN A 489 -42.00 4.33 -31.15
CA GLN A 489 -42.35 5.61 -30.53
C GLN A 489 -42.63 5.40 -29.04
N VAL A 490 -41.97 6.18 -28.19
CA VAL A 490 -42.13 6.15 -26.74
C VAL A 490 -42.64 7.51 -26.27
N SER A 491 -43.86 7.53 -25.73
CA SER A 491 -44.43 8.76 -25.14
C SER A 491 -43.70 9.11 -23.85
N THR A 492 -43.18 10.33 -23.78
CA THR A 492 -42.53 10.89 -22.58
C THR A 492 -43.38 11.94 -21.87
N GLN A 493 -44.63 12.17 -22.32
CA GLN A 493 -45.50 13.23 -21.78
C GLN A 493 -45.82 13.07 -20.29
N SER A 494 -45.84 11.83 -19.78
CA SER A 494 -46.11 11.53 -18.37
C SER A 494 -44.85 11.44 -17.51
N LEU A 495 -43.67 11.68 -18.09
CA LEU A 495 -42.38 11.58 -17.38
C LEU A 495 -41.95 12.95 -16.86
N PRO A 496 -41.53 13.07 -15.58
CA PRO A 496 -40.91 14.30 -15.08
C PRO A 496 -39.66 14.70 -15.91
N PRO A 497 -39.35 16.01 -16.02
CA PRO A 497 -38.11 16.46 -16.64
C PRO A 497 -36.89 15.88 -15.90
N GLY A 498 -35.89 15.38 -16.65
CA GLY A 498 -34.72 14.75 -16.07
C GLY A 498 -33.94 13.86 -17.01
N VAL A 499 -32.90 13.19 -16.48
CA VAL A 499 -32.09 12.22 -17.20
C VAL A 499 -32.65 10.82 -16.99
N TYR A 500 -32.83 10.12 -18.11
CA TYR A 500 -33.28 8.74 -18.20
C TYR A 500 -32.27 7.90 -18.98
N TRP A 501 -32.31 6.59 -18.75
CA TRP A 501 -31.56 5.60 -19.50
C TRP A 501 -32.53 4.70 -20.26
N LEU A 502 -32.50 4.77 -21.58
CA LEU A 502 -33.17 3.82 -22.46
C LEU A 502 -32.37 2.53 -22.45
N ARG A 503 -32.98 1.42 -22.05
CA ARG A 503 -32.41 0.07 -22.10
C ARG A 503 -33.17 -0.76 -23.13
N LEU A 504 -32.47 -1.35 -24.08
CA LEU A 504 -32.98 -2.36 -25.01
C LEU A 504 -32.43 -3.72 -24.61
N SER A 505 -33.23 -4.78 -24.61
CA SER A 505 -32.78 -6.14 -24.23
C SER A 505 -33.56 -7.23 -24.96
N ASP A 506 -32.95 -8.35 -25.29
CA ASP A 506 -33.65 -9.55 -25.81
C ASP A 506 -33.95 -10.60 -24.72
N GLY A 507 -33.63 -10.29 -23.46
CA GLY A 507 -33.75 -11.20 -22.32
C GLY A 507 -32.41 -11.83 -21.88
N ALA A 508 -31.40 -11.82 -22.74
CA ALA A 508 -30.04 -12.28 -22.43
C ALA A 508 -29.00 -11.15 -22.51
N PHE A 509 -29.13 -10.26 -23.49
CA PHE A 509 -28.22 -9.13 -23.77
C PHE A 509 -28.96 -7.80 -23.65
N PHE A 510 -28.24 -6.68 -23.46
CA PHE A 510 -28.86 -5.36 -23.46
C PHE A 510 -27.93 -4.23 -23.93
N SER A 511 -28.50 -3.11 -24.39
CA SER A 511 -27.81 -1.86 -24.70
C SER A 511 -28.47 -0.70 -23.96
N THR A 512 -27.69 0.31 -23.53
CA THR A 512 -28.23 1.51 -22.86
C THR A 512 -27.84 2.81 -23.56
N GLN A 513 -28.75 3.77 -23.60
CA GLN A 513 -28.51 5.11 -24.12
C GLN A 513 -29.14 6.19 -23.24
N ARG A 514 -28.38 7.26 -22.98
CA ARG A 514 -28.86 8.41 -22.20
C ARG A 514 -29.93 9.19 -22.98
N VAL A 515 -31.07 9.45 -22.34
CA VAL A 515 -32.17 10.27 -22.87
C VAL A 515 -32.46 11.41 -21.90
N VAL A 516 -32.58 12.64 -22.41
CA VAL A 516 -32.93 13.82 -21.61
C VAL A 516 -34.38 14.20 -21.90
N VAL A 517 -35.27 14.11 -20.91
CA VAL A 517 -36.68 14.55 -21.02
C VAL A 517 -36.79 15.99 -20.54
N ARG A 518 -37.43 16.86 -21.33
CA ARG A 518 -37.66 18.27 -21.02
C ARG A 518 -39.11 18.56 -20.64
#